data_AF-A0A2Z4Y422-F1
#
_entry.id   AF-A0A2Z4Y422-F1
#
_cell.length_a   1.000
_cell.length_b   1.000
_cell.length_c   1.000
_cell.angle_alpha   90.00
_cell.angle_beta   90.00
_cell.angle_gamma   90.00
#
_symmetry.space_group_name_H-M   'P 1'
#
loop_
_entity.id
_entity.type
_entity.pdbx_description
1 polymer ?
#
loop_
_entity_poly.entity_id
_entity_poly.type
_entity_poly.pdbx_seq_one_letter_code
_entity_poly.pdbx_strand_id
1 'polypeptide(L)'
;MENSNPILLYDLNRCADLVAQKNLELAEVTEGIERWAALRPLYYDFAFEAFEQSQLLLAQVDPQVVLAFIPWNLPDEMAASVMEVLEHEARKLFASSGPHLVYDLSEVANAPMPLDPKTRLESWVREDFLDDMLLPRRISIRMVFDFASFHNITLRPQLEKRGFQFISDLEEMVDTEMLRVVHPHRPQTIFKIPWGVWAREMFSGGFTIVYLIACLAIYLQKLESAVGGKSAE
;
A
#
# COMPACT_ATOMS: atom_id res chain seq x y z
N MET A 1 19.46 -23.20 29.77
CA MET A 1 19.38 -22.80 28.35
C MET A 1 18.20 -21.85 28.25
N GLU A 2 18.50 -20.56 28.34
CA GLU A 2 17.51 -19.49 28.24
C GLU A 2 17.24 -19.24 26.75
N ASN A 3 16.02 -19.57 26.30
CA ASN A 3 15.50 -19.13 25.01
C ASN A 3 15.04 -17.69 25.17
N SER A 4 15.92 -16.76 24.84
CA SER A 4 15.62 -15.33 24.79
C SER A 4 16.19 -14.76 23.51
N ASN A 5 15.45 -14.91 22.41
CA ASN A 5 15.60 -14.00 21.26
C ASN A 5 14.58 -12.88 21.46
N PRO A 6 14.99 -11.70 21.98
CA PRO A 6 14.08 -10.59 22.10
C PRO A 6 13.82 -10.06 20.70
N ILE A 7 12.57 -10.15 20.24
CA ILE A 7 12.07 -9.25 19.21
C ILE A 7 12.22 -7.85 19.80
N LEU A 8 13.25 -7.12 19.38
CA LEU A 8 13.35 -5.68 19.64
C LEU A 8 12.27 -5.04 18.78
N LEU A 9 11.14 -4.73 19.41
CA LEU A 9 10.17 -3.78 18.90
C LEU A 9 10.93 -2.45 18.80
N TYR A 10 11.46 -2.15 17.61
CA TYR A 10 12.13 -0.90 17.33
C TYR A 10 11.15 0.26 17.58
N ASP A 11 11.68 1.39 18.05
CA ASP A 11 10.95 2.57 18.49
C ASP A 11 10.01 3.11 17.40
N LEU A 12 8.76 2.62 17.43
CA LEU A 12 7.68 3.01 16.51
C LEU A 12 7.48 4.53 16.51
N ASN A 13 7.72 5.19 17.64
CA ASN A 13 7.59 6.64 17.76
C ASN A 13 8.69 7.35 16.98
N ARG A 14 9.94 6.86 17.05
CA ARG A 14 11.05 7.44 16.28
C ARG A 14 10.81 7.34 14.77
N CYS A 15 10.28 6.22 14.27
CA CYS A 15 9.96 6.09 12.85
C CYS A 15 8.82 7.02 12.44
N ALA A 16 7.76 7.10 13.26
CA ALA A 16 6.65 8.00 13.03
C ALA A 16 7.10 9.48 13.03
N ASP A 17 7.97 9.87 13.97
CA ASP A 17 8.51 11.23 14.08
C ASP A 17 9.36 11.59 12.85
N LEU A 18 10.23 10.69 12.39
CA LEU A 18 11.06 10.91 11.19
C LEU A 18 10.22 11.07 9.93
N VAL A 19 9.19 10.23 9.76
CA VAL A 19 8.27 10.36 8.63
C VAL A 19 7.47 11.65 8.71
N ALA A 20 6.93 11.99 9.90
CA ALA A 20 6.17 13.22 10.10
C ALA A 20 7.03 14.47 9.83
N GLN A 21 8.27 14.48 10.34
CA GLN A 21 9.22 15.56 10.10
C GLN A 21 9.55 15.69 8.61
N LYS A 22 9.91 14.60 7.92
CA LYS A 22 10.18 14.64 6.49
C LYS A 22 8.98 15.08 5.68
N ASN A 23 7.78 14.66 6.06
CA ASN A 23 6.55 15.13 5.43
C ASN A 23 6.35 16.64 5.59
N LEU A 24 6.64 17.20 6.77
CA LEU A 24 6.58 18.65 7.01
C LEU A 24 7.61 19.39 6.15
N GLU A 25 8.86 18.93 6.12
CA GLU A 25 9.92 19.52 5.29
C GLU A 25 9.56 19.52 3.80
N LEU A 26 9.03 18.40 3.30
CA LEU A 26 8.64 18.25 1.90
C LEU A 26 7.40 19.09 1.53
N ALA A 27 6.61 19.50 2.53
CA ALA A 27 5.47 20.40 2.33
C ALA A 27 5.85 21.77 1.81
N GLU A 28 7.06 22.20 2.12
CA GLU A 28 7.52 23.55 1.83
C GLU A 28 8.12 23.67 0.43
N VAL A 29 8.43 22.54 -0.23
CA VAL A 29 9.30 22.52 -1.42
C VAL A 29 8.68 21.78 -2.62
N THR A 30 7.70 20.92 -2.40
CA THR A 30 7.12 20.07 -3.45
C THR A 30 5.59 20.00 -3.35
N GLU A 31 4.90 19.98 -4.50
CA GLU A 31 3.45 19.88 -4.59
C GLU A 31 3.00 18.56 -5.24
N GLY A 32 1.77 18.14 -4.97
CA GLY A 32 1.15 17.00 -5.65
C GLY A 32 1.79 15.63 -5.33
N ILE A 33 1.75 14.71 -6.30
CA ILE A 33 2.21 13.32 -6.15
C ILE A 33 3.75 13.24 -6.05
N GLU A 34 4.47 14.20 -6.65
CA GLU A 34 5.94 14.25 -6.65
C GLU A 34 6.52 14.46 -5.25
N ARG A 35 5.82 15.21 -4.39
CA ARG A 35 6.17 15.36 -2.97
C ARG A 35 6.27 14.02 -2.26
N TRP A 36 5.36 13.11 -2.56
CA TRP A 36 5.29 11.81 -1.91
C TRP A 36 6.35 10.85 -2.43
N ALA A 37 6.70 10.96 -3.72
CA ALA A 37 7.89 10.32 -4.27
C ALA A 37 9.19 10.80 -3.60
N ALA A 38 9.23 12.01 -3.04
CA ALA A 38 10.41 12.50 -2.33
C ALA A 38 10.66 11.81 -0.97
N LEU A 39 9.76 10.94 -0.50
CA LEU A 39 9.98 10.06 0.67
C LEU A 39 10.82 8.81 0.33
N ARG A 40 11.00 8.48 -0.95
CA ARG A 40 11.76 7.29 -1.38
C ARG A 40 13.15 7.17 -0.72
N PRO A 41 13.96 8.24 -0.56
CA PRO A 41 15.23 8.17 0.17
C PRO A 41 15.09 7.69 1.61
N LEU A 42 14.04 8.13 2.32
CA LEU A 42 13.79 7.73 3.70
C LEU A 42 13.51 6.23 3.82
N TYR A 43 12.83 5.64 2.84
CA TYR A 43 12.58 4.20 2.80
C TYR A 43 13.89 3.40 2.61
N TYR A 44 14.87 3.94 1.87
CA TYR A 44 16.19 3.34 1.82
C TYR A 44 16.91 3.42 3.14
N ASP A 45 16.89 4.59 3.79
CA ASP A 45 17.55 4.78 5.09
C ASP A 45 17.00 3.78 6.12
N PHE A 46 15.68 3.59 6.17
CA PHE A 46 15.05 2.58 7.02
C PHE A 46 15.47 1.15 6.68
N ALA A 47 15.59 0.83 5.39
CA ALA A 47 16.04 -0.48 4.96
C ALA A 47 17.51 -0.76 5.34
N PHE A 48 18.40 0.21 5.14
CA PHE A 48 19.78 0.09 5.56
C PHE A 48 19.90 -0.01 7.07
N GLU A 49 19.16 0.81 7.83
CA GLU A 49 19.17 0.77 9.29
C GLU A 49 18.70 -0.60 9.82
N ALA A 50 17.58 -1.11 9.31
CA ALA A 50 17.06 -2.43 9.67
C ALA A 50 18.07 -3.56 9.38
N PHE A 51 18.77 -3.47 8.24
CA PHE A 51 19.81 -4.43 7.87
C PHE A 51 21.06 -4.34 8.78
N GLU A 52 21.64 -3.15 8.94
CA GLU A 52 22.85 -2.92 9.72
C GLU A 52 22.67 -3.30 11.19
N GLN A 53 21.50 -2.99 11.75
CA GLN A 53 21.17 -3.33 13.13
C GLN A 53 20.64 -4.75 13.29
N SER A 54 20.36 -5.46 12.18
CA SER A 54 19.68 -6.76 12.17
C SER A 54 18.38 -6.75 12.99
N GLN A 55 17.56 -5.72 12.78
CA GLN A 55 16.32 -5.47 13.52
C GLN A 55 15.14 -5.28 12.57
N LEU A 56 13.96 -5.68 13.04
CA LEU A 56 12.71 -5.41 12.35
C LEU A 56 12.28 -3.96 12.62
N LEU A 57 11.96 -3.23 11.55
CA LEU A 57 11.51 -1.85 11.62
C LEU A 57 10.11 -1.74 11.03
N LEU A 58 9.21 -1.04 11.73
CA LEU A 58 7.88 -0.66 11.25
C LEU A 58 7.77 0.86 11.16
N ALA A 59 7.30 1.36 10.02
CA ALA A 59 7.09 2.78 9.79
C ALA A 59 5.68 3.02 9.25
N GLN A 60 4.85 3.76 9.99
CA GLN A 60 3.57 4.23 9.48
C GLN A 60 3.81 5.43 8.56
N VAL A 61 3.71 5.22 7.26
CA VAL A 61 3.99 6.25 6.25
C VAL A 61 2.75 7.06 5.85
N ASP A 62 1.58 6.50 6.16
CA ASP A 62 0.26 7.10 6.00
C ASP A 62 -0.70 6.48 7.03
N PRO A 63 -1.78 7.15 7.47
CA PRO A 63 -2.77 6.54 8.37
C PRO A 63 -3.30 5.17 7.92
N GLN A 64 -3.34 4.86 6.63
CA GLN A 64 -3.73 3.53 6.13
C GLN A 64 -2.56 2.63 5.69
N VAL A 65 -1.31 3.09 5.77
CA VAL A 65 -0.14 2.37 5.22
C VAL A 65 0.99 2.28 6.24
N VAL A 66 1.36 1.04 6.58
CA VAL A 66 2.55 0.73 7.37
C VAL A 66 3.54 -0.03 6.49
N LEU A 67 4.79 0.42 6.46
CA LEU A 67 5.90 -0.29 5.84
C LEU A 67 6.66 -1.05 6.92
N ALA A 68 7.04 -2.28 6.60
CA ALA A 68 7.83 -3.15 7.43
C ALA A 68 9.11 -3.54 6.72
N PHE A 69 10.24 -3.43 7.41
CA PHE A 69 11.57 -3.71 6.90
C PHE A 69 12.14 -4.87 7.71
N ILE A 70 12.37 -5.99 7.04
CA ILE A 70 12.65 -7.29 7.66
C ILE A 70 14.02 -7.78 7.15
N PRO A 71 15.07 -7.79 7.98
CA PRO A 71 16.35 -8.32 7.56
C PRO A 71 16.23 -9.84 7.32
N TRP A 72 16.81 -10.32 6.23
CA TRP A 72 16.62 -11.70 5.76
C TRP A 72 17.50 -12.73 6.47
N ASN A 73 18.41 -12.27 7.32
CA ASN A 73 19.25 -13.15 8.15
C ASN A 73 18.49 -13.83 9.31
N LEU A 74 17.16 -13.74 9.31
CA LEU A 74 16.31 -14.42 10.26
C LEU A 74 16.26 -15.93 9.95
N PRO A 75 16.42 -16.81 10.95
CA PRO A 75 16.22 -18.24 10.76
C PRO A 75 14.83 -18.56 10.17
N ASP A 76 14.74 -19.53 9.25
CA ASP A 76 13.48 -19.92 8.59
C ASP A 76 12.34 -20.24 9.58
N GLU A 77 12.67 -20.83 10.73
CA GLU A 77 11.74 -21.13 11.82
C GLU A 77 11.12 -19.86 12.45
N MET A 78 11.81 -18.73 12.36
CA MET A 78 11.34 -17.43 12.87
C MET A 78 10.56 -16.64 11.81
N ALA A 79 10.74 -16.92 10.51
CA ALA A 79 10.15 -16.13 9.43
C ALA A 79 8.60 -16.08 9.51
N ALA A 80 7.97 -17.23 9.78
CA ALA A 80 6.51 -17.29 9.95
C ALA A 80 6.03 -16.51 11.19
N SER A 81 6.72 -16.64 12.32
CA SER A 81 6.38 -15.89 13.54
C SER A 81 6.60 -14.39 13.39
N VAL A 82 7.62 -13.99 12.63
CA VAL A 82 7.94 -12.59 12.37
C VAL A 82 6.83 -11.94 11.56
N MET A 83 6.25 -12.68 10.61
CA MET A 83 5.11 -12.18 9.84
C MET A 83 3.86 -12.00 10.69
N GLU A 84 3.55 -12.97 11.56
CA GLU A 84 2.42 -12.86 12.47
C GLU A 84 2.58 -11.69 13.44
N VAL A 85 3.78 -11.51 14.00
CA VAL A 85 4.10 -10.40 14.89
C VAL A 85 4.03 -9.06 14.14
N LEU A 86 4.60 -8.97 12.94
CA LEU A 86 4.56 -7.76 12.12
C LEU A 86 3.12 -7.33 11.81
N GLU A 87 2.29 -8.26 11.36
CA GLU A 87 0.88 -7.98 11.11
C GLU A 87 0.18 -7.55 12.40
N HIS A 88 0.44 -8.23 13.51
CA HIS A 88 -0.14 -7.89 14.80
C HIS A 88 0.24 -6.48 15.27
N GLU A 89 1.52 -6.11 15.19
CA GLU A 89 2.00 -4.79 15.59
C GLU A 89 1.55 -3.69 14.61
N ALA A 90 1.57 -3.95 13.31
CA ALA A 90 1.06 -3.01 12.31
C ALA A 90 -0.44 -2.73 12.51
N ARG A 91 -1.24 -3.76 12.83
CA ARG A 91 -2.68 -3.62 13.12
C ARG A 91 -2.96 -2.70 14.30
N LYS A 92 -2.07 -2.63 15.30
CA LYS A 92 -2.22 -1.70 16.43
C LYS A 92 -2.07 -0.23 16.03
N LEU A 93 -1.41 0.04 14.91
CA LEU A 93 -1.20 1.39 14.38
C LEU A 93 -2.39 1.89 13.56
N PHE A 94 -3.30 1.00 13.18
CA PHE A 94 -4.49 1.36 12.44
C PHE A 94 -5.67 1.66 13.36
N ALA A 95 -6.52 2.60 12.92
CA ALA A 95 -7.73 2.95 13.65
C ALA A 95 -8.86 1.91 13.50
N SER A 96 -8.76 1.03 12.50
CA SER A 96 -9.76 0.03 12.14
C SER A 96 -9.31 -1.38 12.55
N SER A 97 -10.28 -2.22 12.92
CA SER A 97 -10.08 -3.64 13.19
C SER A 97 -10.45 -4.55 12.00
N GLY A 98 -10.75 -3.97 10.83
CA GLY A 98 -11.19 -4.70 9.65
C GLY A 98 -10.07 -5.45 8.91
N PRO A 99 -10.32 -5.94 7.68
CA PRO A 99 -9.30 -6.61 6.88
C PRO A 99 -8.13 -5.69 6.51
N HIS A 100 -6.93 -6.26 6.61
CA HIS A 100 -5.67 -5.66 6.22
C HIS A 100 -5.02 -6.55 5.15
N LEU A 101 -4.37 -5.93 4.17
CA LEU A 101 -3.60 -6.66 3.16
C LEU A 101 -2.11 -6.49 3.39
N VAL A 102 -1.35 -7.53 3.09
CA VAL A 102 0.11 -7.52 3.15
C VAL A 102 0.65 -7.74 1.75
N TYR A 103 1.48 -6.82 1.28
CA TYR A 103 2.16 -6.92 -0.01
C TYR A 103 3.68 -6.97 0.21
N ASP A 104 4.39 -7.86 -0.47
CA ASP A 104 5.86 -7.85 -0.50
C ASP A 104 6.35 -7.04 -1.70
N LEU A 105 7.28 -6.11 -1.49
CA LEU A 105 7.77 -5.21 -2.53
C LEU A 105 8.41 -5.98 -3.68
N SER A 106 9.13 -7.06 -3.38
CA SER A 106 9.80 -7.87 -4.39
C SER A 106 8.79 -8.60 -5.27
N GLU A 107 7.69 -9.10 -4.70
CA GLU A 107 6.62 -9.75 -5.46
C GLU A 107 5.87 -8.73 -6.32
N VAL A 108 5.53 -7.57 -5.75
CA VAL A 108 4.80 -6.52 -6.46
C VAL A 108 5.62 -5.92 -7.59
N ALA A 109 6.92 -5.67 -7.37
CA ALA A 109 7.80 -5.12 -8.41
C ALA A 109 8.02 -6.10 -9.58
N ASN A 110 7.90 -7.40 -9.34
CA ASN A 110 8.05 -8.44 -10.36
C ASN A 110 6.72 -8.94 -10.93
N ALA A 111 5.58 -8.49 -10.40
CA ALA A 111 4.28 -8.94 -10.86
C ALA A 111 4.01 -8.46 -12.30
N PRO A 112 3.46 -9.31 -13.18
CA PRO A 112 3.07 -8.89 -14.51
C PRO A 112 1.99 -7.80 -14.39
N MET A 113 2.33 -6.58 -14.82
CA MET A 113 1.41 -5.45 -14.70
C MET A 113 0.27 -5.58 -15.72
N PRO A 114 -0.99 -5.31 -15.32
CA PRO A 114 -2.14 -5.34 -16.22
C PRO A 114 -2.24 -4.10 -17.14
N LEU A 115 -1.19 -3.29 -17.24
CA LEU A 115 -1.18 -2.06 -18.03
C LEU A 115 -0.75 -2.30 -19.49
N ASP A 116 -1.08 -1.34 -20.35
CA ASP A 116 -0.54 -1.28 -21.72
C ASP A 116 0.99 -1.43 -21.66
N PRO A 117 1.61 -2.28 -22.51
CA PRO A 117 3.07 -2.46 -22.56
C PRO A 117 3.88 -1.17 -22.71
N LYS A 118 3.26 -0.08 -23.15
CA LYS A 118 3.88 1.24 -23.29
C LYS A 118 3.94 2.03 -21.98
N THR A 119 3.16 1.66 -20.98
CA THR A 119 3.14 2.32 -19.68
C THR A 119 4.28 1.78 -18.83
N ARG A 120 5.36 2.56 -18.72
CA ARG A 120 6.43 2.30 -17.74
C ARG A 120 6.00 2.90 -16.40
N LEU A 121 5.84 2.06 -15.39
CA LEU A 121 5.80 2.54 -14.01
C LEU A 121 7.23 2.83 -13.58
N GLU A 122 7.44 4.04 -13.06
CA GLU A 122 8.68 4.36 -12.37
C GLU A 122 8.71 3.57 -11.06
N SER A 123 9.46 2.47 -11.04
CA SER A 123 9.83 1.83 -9.78
C SER A 123 10.71 2.80 -9.01
N TRP A 124 10.38 3.03 -7.74
CA TRP A 124 11.30 3.80 -6.91
C TRP A 124 12.58 3.04 -6.63
N VAL A 125 12.51 1.70 -6.56
CA VAL A 125 13.63 0.80 -6.28
C VAL A 125 14.76 1.06 -7.28
N ARG A 126 15.79 1.77 -6.83
CA ARG A 126 17.02 1.97 -7.58
C ARG A 126 17.70 0.63 -7.85
N GLU A 127 18.37 0.54 -8.98
CA GLU A 127 19.05 -0.68 -9.45
C GLU A 127 20.12 -1.15 -8.45
N ASP A 128 20.87 -0.22 -7.85
CA ASP A 128 21.83 -0.52 -6.78
C ASP A 128 21.16 -1.11 -5.54
N PHE A 129 20.04 -0.53 -5.08
CA PHE A 129 19.30 -1.07 -3.95
C PHE A 129 18.66 -2.43 -4.26
N LEU A 130 18.17 -2.61 -5.49
CA LEU A 130 17.64 -3.89 -5.95
C LEU A 130 18.74 -4.97 -5.90
N ASP A 131 19.91 -4.68 -6.46
CA ASP A 131 21.02 -5.61 -6.61
C ASP A 131 21.79 -5.86 -5.30
N ASP A 132 21.87 -4.88 -4.41
CA ASP A 132 22.65 -4.98 -3.18
C ASP A 132 21.83 -5.44 -1.97
N MET A 133 20.52 -5.13 -1.94
CA MET A 133 19.68 -5.32 -0.75
C MET A 133 18.50 -6.27 -0.99
N LEU A 134 17.73 -6.09 -2.07
CA LEU A 134 16.50 -6.85 -2.28
C LEU A 134 16.71 -8.22 -2.97
N LEU A 135 17.41 -8.27 -4.10
CA LEU A 135 17.65 -9.50 -4.86
C LEU A 135 18.54 -10.52 -4.14
N PRO A 136 19.63 -10.12 -3.46
CA PRO A 136 20.39 -11.05 -2.64
C PRO A 136 19.64 -11.46 -1.37
N ARG A 137 18.40 -10.96 -1.19
CA ARG A 137 17.57 -11.15 0.00
C ARG A 137 18.37 -10.79 1.24
N ARG A 138 18.78 -9.53 1.36
CA ARG A 138 19.33 -9.00 2.61
C ARG A 138 18.23 -8.34 3.44
N ILE A 139 17.22 -7.80 2.76
CA ILE A 139 16.03 -7.24 3.37
C ILE A 139 14.78 -7.57 2.55
N SER A 140 13.66 -7.81 3.25
CA SER A 140 12.31 -7.83 2.68
C SER A 140 11.58 -6.57 3.14
N ILE A 141 10.94 -5.88 2.20
CA ILE A 141 10.09 -4.72 2.49
C ILE A 141 8.66 -5.12 2.23
N ARG A 142 7.80 -4.97 3.24
CA ARG A 142 6.38 -5.29 3.14
C ARG A 142 5.53 -4.07 3.43
N MET A 143 4.40 -3.97 2.73
CA MET A 143 3.37 -2.98 3.01
C MET A 143 2.18 -3.68 3.67
N VAL A 144 1.81 -3.22 4.86
CA VAL A 144 0.51 -3.54 5.46
C VAL A 144 -0.44 -2.39 5.16
N PHE A 145 -1.57 -2.72 4.54
CA PHE A 145 -2.57 -1.75 4.06
C PHE A 145 -3.92 -1.97 4.75
N ASP A 146 -4.42 -0.94 5.44
CA ASP A 146 -5.75 -0.92 6.07
C ASP A 146 -6.83 -0.63 5.02
N PHE A 147 -7.17 -1.66 4.26
CA PHE A 147 -8.22 -1.59 3.24
C PHE A 147 -9.57 -1.28 3.86
N ALA A 148 -9.87 -1.75 5.07
CA ALA A 148 -11.14 -1.48 5.72
C ALA A 148 -11.35 0.03 5.96
N SER A 149 -10.33 0.74 6.47
CA SER A 149 -10.39 2.19 6.62
C SER A 149 -10.47 2.89 5.26
N PHE A 150 -9.62 2.52 4.30
CA PHE A 150 -9.67 3.11 2.95
C PHE A 150 -11.05 2.93 2.30
N HIS A 151 -11.64 1.74 2.43
CA HIS A 151 -12.94 1.44 1.91
C HIS A 151 -14.03 2.29 2.59
N ASN A 152 -14.06 2.34 3.92
CA ASN A 152 -15.13 3.01 4.67
C ASN A 152 -15.04 4.53 4.64
N ILE A 153 -13.83 5.08 4.61
CA ILE A 153 -13.57 6.53 4.69
C ILE A 153 -13.48 7.15 3.29
N THR A 154 -12.98 6.39 2.30
CA THR A 154 -12.70 6.92 0.95
C THR A 154 -13.60 6.29 -0.11
N LEU A 155 -13.52 4.98 -0.36
CA LEU A 155 -14.21 4.36 -1.50
C LEU A 155 -15.74 4.44 -1.39
N ARG A 156 -16.30 3.93 -0.29
CA ARG A 156 -17.73 3.85 -0.07
C ARG A 156 -18.43 5.20 -0.14
N PRO A 157 -17.99 6.23 0.60
CA PRO A 157 -18.65 7.54 0.55
C PRO A 157 -18.64 8.16 -0.85
N GLN A 158 -17.55 7.98 -1.62
CA GLN A 158 -17.45 8.55 -2.96
C GLN A 158 -18.38 7.84 -3.97
N LEU A 159 -18.55 6.53 -3.84
CA LEU A 159 -19.41 5.73 -4.73
C LEU A 159 -20.89 5.89 -4.40
N GLU A 160 -21.26 5.82 -3.11
CA GLU A 160 -22.65 6.00 -2.67
C GLU A 160 -23.17 7.40 -3.00
N LYS A 161 -22.35 8.44 -2.81
CA LYS A 161 -22.69 9.82 -3.19
C LYS A 161 -23.05 9.95 -4.67
N ARG A 162 -22.52 9.06 -5.52
CA ARG A 162 -22.75 9.02 -6.96
C ARG A 162 -23.83 8.01 -7.37
N GLY A 163 -24.54 7.44 -6.41
CA GLY A 163 -25.65 6.51 -6.65
C GLY A 163 -25.22 5.08 -6.96
N PHE A 164 -23.95 4.73 -6.81
CA PHE A 164 -23.49 3.35 -6.96
C PHE A 164 -23.83 2.52 -5.72
N GLN A 165 -24.18 1.25 -5.95
CA GLN A 165 -24.49 0.26 -4.93
C GLN A 165 -23.48 -0.87 -5.00
N PHE A 166 -22.93 -1.26 -3.85
CA PHE A 166 -22.00 -2.38 -3.72
C PHE A 166 -22.73 -3.70 -3.89
N ILE A 167 -22.13 -4.63 -4.61
CA ILE A 167 -22.67 -6.00 -4.77
C ILE A 167 -21.73 -7.09 -4.27
N SER A 168 -20.47 -6.76 -4.00
CA SER A 168 -19.53 -7.61 -3.27
C SER A 168 -19.50 -7.20 -1.80
N ASP A 169 -19.20 -8.13 -0.91
CA ASP A 169 -18.87 -7.82 0.49
C ASP A 169 -17.37 -7.48 0.62
N LEU A 170 -16.95 -7.10 1.84
CA LEU A 170 -15.59 -6.64 2.08
C LEU A 170 -14.55 -7.75 1.94
N GLU A 171 -14.91 -9.00 2.24
CA GLU A 171 -14.01 -10.16 2.13
C GLU A 171 -13.79 -10.51 0.66
N GLU A 172 -14.86 -10.59 -0.16
CA GLU A 172 -14.75 -10.80 -1.60
C GLU A 172 -13.91 -9.71 -2.27
N MET A 173 -14.05 -8.45 -1.82
CA MET A 173 -13.26 -7.34 -2.36
C MET A 173 -11.77 -7.52 -2.10
N VAL A 174 -11.39 -7.99 -0.91
CA VAL A 174 -10.00 -8.25 -0.51
C VAL A 174 -9.43 -9.41 -1.31
N ASP A 175 -10.14 -10.54 -1.36
CA ASP A 175 -9.69 -11.76 -2.04
C ASP A 175 -9.50 -11.56 -3.54
N THR A 176 -10.41 -10.80 -4.15
CA THR A 176 -10.36 -10.55 -5.60
C THR A 176 -9.57 -9.31 -5.95
N GLU A 177 -9.23 -8.47 -4.97
CA GLU A 177 -8.63 -7.15 -5.16
C GLU A 177 -9.42 -6.21 -6.09
N MET A 178 -10.71 -6.51 -6.22
CA MET A 178 -11.64 -5.86 -7.14
C MET A 178 -12.89 -5.47 -6.38
N LEU A 179 -13.38 -4.26 -6.64
CA LEU A 179 -14.64 -3.80 -6.09
C LEU A 179 -15.72 -3.87 -7.16
N ARG A 180 -16.89 -4.41 -6.82
CA ARG A 180 -17.99 -4.57 -7.76
C ARG A 180 -19.16 -3.69 -7.33
N VAL A 181 -19.60 -2.83 -8.25
CA VAL A 181 -20.74 -1.94 -8.04
C VAL A 181 -21.71 -1.95 -9.22
N VAL A 182 -22.95 -1.60 -8.93
CA VAL A 182 -24.00 -1.37 -9.93
C VAL A 182 -24.55 0.04 -9.77
N HIS A 183 -25.18 0.55 -10.82
CA HIS A 183 -25.89 1.83 -10.77
C HIS A 183 -27.35 1.62 -11.18
N PRO A 184 -28.35 2.19 -10.48
CA PRO A 184 -29.78 1.98 -10.79
C PRO A 184 -30.16 2.35 -12.24
N HIS A 185 -29.46 3.30 -12.87
CA HIS A 185 -29.70 3.69 -14.26
C HIS A 185 -29.08 2.71 -15.29
N ARG A 186 -28.23 1.78 -14.85
CA ARG A 186 -27.59 0.72 -15.65
C ARG A 186 -27.61 -0.60 -14.86
N PRO A 187 -28.79 -1.14 -14.51
CA PRO A 187 -28.90 -2.23 -13.53
C PRO A 187 -28.33 -3.57 -14.03
N GLN A 188 -28.17 -3.74 -15.34
CA GLN A 188 -27.58 -4.93 -15.95
C GLN A 188 -26.05 -4.85 -16.10
N THR A 189 -25.44 -3.73 -15.70
CA THR A 189 -24.00 -3.49 -15.86
C THR A 189 -23.32 -3.54 -14.50
N ILE A 190 -22.42 -4.51 -14.35
CA ILE A 190 -21.52 -4.59 -13.19
C ILE A 190 -20.24 -3.84 -13.53
N PHE A 191 -20.01 -2.73 -12.84
CA PHE A 191 -18.76 -2.00 -12.92
C PHE A 191 -17.76 -2.62 -11.94
N LYS A 192 -16.56 -2.91 -12.44
CA LYS A 192 -15.46 -3.45 -11.65
C LYS A 192 -14.41 -2.37 -11.45
N ILE A 193 -13.97 -2.15 -10.22
CA ILE A 193 -12.96 -1.14 -9.88
C ILE A 193 -11.70 -1.88 -9.37
N PRO A 194 -10.57 -1.80 -10.09
CA PRO A 194 -9.36 -2.56 -9.78
C PRO A 194 -8.49 -1.88 -8.70
N TRP A 195 -9.04 -1.74 -7.50
CA TRP A 195 -8.39 -0.98 -6.44
C TRP A 195 -7.06 -1.61 -5.98
N GLY A 196 -6.94 -2.95 -5.94
CA GLY A 196 -5.71 -3.59 -5.46
C GLY A 196 -4.56 -3.46 -6.46
N VAL A 197 -4.85 -3.38 -7.76
CA VAL A 197 -3.86 -3.02 -8.78
C VAL A 197 -3.27 -1.66 -8.47
N TRP A 198 -4.10 -0.65 -8.19
CA TRP A 198 -3.60 0.68 -7.86
C TRP A 198 -2.85 0.71 -6.52
N ALA A 199 -3.20 -0.15 -5.56
CA ALA A 199 -2.49 -0.24 -4.29
C ALA A 199 -1.08 -0.83 -4.46
N ARG A 200 -0.95 -1.82 -5.36
CA ARG A 200 0.35 -2.35 -5.79
C ARG A 200 1.19 -1.34 -6.55
N GLU A 201 0.58 -0.58 -7.46
CA GLU A 201 1.25 0.50 -8.20
C GLU A 201 1.71 1.61 -7.25
N MET A 202 0.88 1.97 -6.27
CA MET A 202 1.24 2.90 -5.20
C MET A 202 2.50 2.41 -4.49
N PHE A 203 2.54 1.15 -4.09
CA PHE A 203 3.68 0.60 -3.34
C PHE A 203 4.95 0.48 -4.17
N SER A 204 4.87 -0.14 -5.35
CA SER A 204 6.01 -0.30 -6.27
C SER A 204 6.52 1.01 -6.84
N GLY A 205 5.65 2.01 -6.97
CA GLY A 205 6.01 3.38 -7.38
C GLY A 205 6.48 4.27 -6.22
N GLY A 206 6.38 3.80 -4.98
CA GLY A 206 6.80 4.55 -3.80
C GLY A 206 5.94 5.78 -3.56
N PHE A 207 4.66 5.68 -3.90
CA PHE A 207 3.64 6.71 -3.70
C PHE A 207 2.87 6.44 -2.40
N THR A 208 2.06 7.41 -1.98
CA THR A 208 1.17 7.30 -0.81
C THR A 208 -0.29 7.15 -1.22
N ILE A 209 -1.20 7.10 -0.23
CA ILE A 209 -2.66 6.97 -0.43
C ILE A 209 -3.23 8.02 -1.40
N VAL A 210 -2.54 9.16 -1.57
CA VAL A 210 -2.91 10.20 -2.53
C VAL A 210 -2.95 9.66 -3.97
N TYR A 211 -2.06 8.74 -4.34
CA TYR A 211 -2.09 8.06 -5.63
C TYR A 211 -3.38 7.26 -5.81
N LEU A 212 -3.73 6.44 -4.81
CA LEU A 212 -4.98 5.67 -4.80
C LEU A 212 -6.21 6.57 -4.96
N ILE A 213 -6.24 7.72 -4.27
CA ILE A 213 -7.30 8.72 -4.37
C ILE A 213 -7.36 9.33 -5.78
N ALA A 214 -6.23 9.63 -6.40
CA ALA A 214 -6.16 10.17 -7.76
C ALA A 214 -6.67 9.14 -8.80
N CYS A 215 -6.22 7.88 -8.70
CA CYS A 215 -6.72 6.79 -9.54
C CYS A 215 -8.24 6.64 -9.41
N LEU A 216 -8.75 6.65 -8.17
CA LEU A 216 -10.17 6.60 -7.88
C LEU A 216 -10.92 7.79 -8.51
N ALA A 217 -10.42 9.01 -8.35
CA ALA A 217 -11.06 10.20 -8.89
C ALA A 217 -11.21 10.15 -10.42
N ILE A 218 -10.15 9.76 -11.14
CA ILE A 218 -10.18 9.58 -12.60
C ILE A 218 -11.14 8.45 -12.98
N TYR A 219 -11.12 7.35 -12.23
CA TYR A 219 -12.00 6.22 -12.51
C TYR A 219 -13.47 6.55 -12.29
N LEU A 220 -13.79 7.31 -11.23
CA LEU A 220 -15.15 7.78 -10.94
C LEU A 220 -15.69 8.65 -12.09
N GLN A 221 -14.88 9.53 -12.68
CA GLN A 221 -15.28 10.32 -13.86
C GLN A 221 -15.64 9.41 -15.05
N LYS A 222 -14.87 8.34 -15.26
CA LYS A 222 -15.17 7.34 -16.31
C LYS A 222 -16.46 6.58 -16.01
N LEU A 223 -16.68 6.20 -14.76
CA LEU A 223 -17.90 5.52 -14.33
C LEU A 223 -19.13 6.41 -14.50
N GLU A 224 -19.05 7.67 -14.07
CA GLU A 224 -20.11 8.67 -14.27
C GLU A 224 -20.41 8.87 -15.76
N SER A 225 -19.37 8.94 -16.60
CA SER A 225 -19.53 9.05 -18.06
C SER A 225 -20.19 7.80 -18.66
N ALA A 226 -19.85 6.60 -18.17
CA ALA A 226 -20.48 5.36 -18.62
C ALA A 226 -21.94 5.23 -18.18
N VAL A 227 -22.29 5.80 -17.01
CA VAL A 227 -23.67 5.88 -16.51
C VAL A 227 -24.48 6.94 -17.26
N GLY A 228 -23.94 8.16 -17.37
CA GLY A 228 -24.56 9.34 -17.97
C GLY A 228 -24.49 9.38 -19.50
N GLY A 229 -23.71 8.48 -20.11
CA GLY A 229 -23.72 8.22 -21.53
C GLY A 229 -25.12 7.81 -21.96
N LYS A 230 -25.86 8.79 -22.49
CA LYS A 230 -27.06 8.57 -23.28
C LYS A 230 -26.75 7.52 -24.33
N SER A 231 -27.72 6.66 -24.59
CA SER A 231 -28.03 6.18 -25.92
C SER A 231 -27.71 7.24 -26.96
N ALA A 232 -26.52 7.17 -27.56
CA ALA A 232 -26.36 7.62 -28.93
C ALA A 232 -27.17 6.62 -29.75
N GLU A 233 -28.27 7.15 -30.29
CA GLU A 233 -29.19 6.63 -31.31
C GLU A 233 -28.89 5.24 -31.91
#